data_AF-A5TX53-F1
#
_entry.id   AF-A5TX53-F1
#
_cell.length_a   1.000
_cell.length_b   1.000
_cell.length_c   1.000
_cell.angle_alpha   90.00
_cell.angle_beta   90.00
_cell.angle_gamma   90.00
#
_symmetry.space_group_name_H-M   'P 1'
#
loop_
_entity.id
_entity.type
_entity.pdbx_description
1 polymer ?
#
loop_
_entity_poly.entity_id
_entity_poly.type
_entity_poly.pdbx_seq_one_letter_code
_entity_poly.pdbx_strand_id
1 'polypeptide(L)'
;MSKYTEHLGLVQPAGNEYYDIEQFNHNAELIDKETKKLSEGLAKVQEGATREKAGIVQFGTEEGKALEGMMLARLAGCVGYGGDIQDEGVKDINYLYYDKNTRKMYKCINSNNDTSANVNNFKPLDNNSLSDKINSLSYFKFEVVTITSNKNTTGGFGLIACGNLRMIYFSNIIIKNDYETTFRLPDWFCQGLKGVTGSCVNGSGGQGGGTAEMGIDVTNKLLKFYPTTVSGFTTLEFTGQIITVAV
;
A
#
# COMPACT_ATOMS: atom_id res chain seq x y z
N MET A 1 41.04 -1.17 58.17
CA MET A 1 40.51 -2.00 57.08
C MET A 1 40.46 -1.17 55.81
N SER A 2 40.88 -1.70 54.66
CA SER A 2 40.68 -0.97 53.40
C SER A 2 39.18 -0.90 53.10
N LYS A 3 38.75 0.22 52.53
CA LYS A 3 37.34 0.53 52.22
C LYS A 3 36.64 -0.51 51.34
N TYR A 4 37.40 -1.45 50.77
CA TYR A 4 36.95 -2.42 49.78
C TYR A 4 36.49 -3.76 50.38
N THR A 5 36.77 -4.04 51.66
CA THR A 5 36.37 -5.31 52.31
C THR A 5 35.17 -5.19 53.23
N GLU A 6 34.70 -3.97 53.48
CA GLU A 6 33.69 -3.64 54.49
C GLU A 6 32.29 -4.18 54.12
N HIS A 7 31.95 -4.17 52.84
CA HIS A 7 30.65 -4.67 52.35
C HIS A 7 30.46 -6.17 52.57
N LEU A 8 31.54 -6.96 52.40
CA LEU A 8 31.54 -8.41 52.57
C LEU A 8 32.02 -8.84 53.97
N GLY A 9 32.45 -7.89 54.81
CA GLY A 9 33.00 -8.16 56.14
C GLY A 9 34.33 -8.94 56.14
N LEU A 10 35.10 -8.90 55.04
CA LEU A 10 36.31 -9.71 54.92
C LEU A 10 37.40 -9.21 55.87
N VAL A 11 38.02 -10.15 56.58
CA VAL A 11 39.09 -9.86 57.53
C VAL A 11 40.40 -9.77 56.76
N GLN A 12 41.14 -8.66 56.93
CA GLN A 12 42.48 -8.51 56.34
C GLN A 12 43.52 -9.31 57.13
N PRO A 13 44.42 -10.06 56.47
CA PRO A 13 45.50 -10.74 57.18
C PRO A 13 46.43 -9.69 57.83
N ALA A 14 46.76 -9.89 59.11
CA ALA A 14 47.71 -9.03 59.82
C ALA A 14 49.13 -9.25 59.27
N GLY A 15 49.92 -8.19 59.24
CA GLY A 15 51.28 -8.23 58.70
C GLY A 15 52.13 -9.34 59.34
N ASN A 16 52.92 -9.99 58.49
CA ASN A 16 53.99 -10.95 58.80
C ASN A 16 53.63 -12.25 59.53
N GLU A 17 52.36 -12.65 59.55
CA GLU A 17 51.96 -13.99 60.00
C GLU A 17 51.51 -14.87 58.82
N TYR A 18 52.03 -16.09 58.84
CA TYR A 18 51.76 -17.20 57.93
C TYR A 18 50.25 -17.36 57.73
N TYR A 19 49.79 -17.57 56.49
CA TYR A 19 48.38 -17.77 56.11
C TYR A 19 47.54 -18.40 57.22
N ASP A 20 46.75 -17.60 57.94
CA ASP A 20 45.76 -18.12 58.86
C ASP A 20 44.67 -18.80 58.01
N ILE A 21 44.75 -20.12 57.95
CA ILE A 21 43.86 -20.98 57.16
C ILE A 21 42.40 -20.77 57.62
N GLU A 22 42.17 -20.47 58.90
CA GLU A 22 40.82 -20.22 59.41
C GLU A 22 40.29 -18.89 58.86
N GLN A 23 41.12 -17.84 58.86
CA GLN A 23 40.76 -16.54 58.28
C GLN A 23 40.52 -16.63 56.77
N PHE A 24 41.34 -17.40 56.04
CA PHE A 24 41.15 -17.65 54.62
C PHE A 24 39.83 -18.39 54.34
N ASN A 25 39.57 -19.47 55.09
CA ASN A 25 38.34 -20.24 54.94
C ASN A 25 37.10 -19.40 55.26
N HIS A 26 37.16 -18.58 56.32
CA HIS A 26 36.07 -17.66 56.67
C HIS A 26 35.76 -16.66 55.55
N ASN A 27 36.80 -16.03 54.98
CA ASN A 27 36.63 -15.10 53.87
C ASN A 27 36.09 -15.82 52.61
N ALA A 28 36.55 -17.05 52.33
CA ALA A 28 36.07 -17.85 51.20
C ALA A 28 34.58 -18.20 51.32
N GLU A 29 34.12 -18.57 52.52
CA GLU A 29 32.70 -18.84 52.80
C GLU A 29 31.82 -17.60 52.59
N LEU A 30 32.29 -16.42 53.04
CA LEU A 30 31.57 -15.17 52.85
C LEU A 30 31.44 -14.81 51.36
N ILE A 31 32.51 -15.00 50.59
CA ILE A 31 32.52 -14.74 49.14
C ILE A 31 31.60 -15.72 48.40
N ASP A 32 31.64 -17.02 48.72
CA ASP A 32 30.78 -18.02 48.09
C ASP A 32 29.29 -17.72 48.34
N LYS A 33 28.94 -17.37 49.58
CA LYS A 33 27.57 -17.02 49.96
C LYS A 33 27.03 -15.82 49.18
N GLU A 34 27.82 -14.76 49.03
CA GLU A 34 27.41 -13.58 48.26
C GLU A 34 27.41 -13.83 46.75
N THR A 35 28.36 -14.62 46.25
CA THR A 35 28.38 -15.04 44.84
C THR A 35 27.15 -15.87 44.49
N LYS A 36 26.73 -16.77 45.37
CA LYS A 36 25.50 -17.55 45.22
C LYS A 36 24.25 -16.67 45.21
N LYS A 37 24.14 -15.70 46.12
CA LYS A 37 23.03 -14.72 46.12
C LYS A 37 23.00 -13.88 44.84
N LEU A 38 24.15 -13.43 44.35
CA LEU A 38 24.28 -12.72 43.08
C LEU A 38 23.83 -13.58 41.90
N SER A 39 24.24 -14.84 41.86
CA SER A 39 23.83 -15.79 40.82
C SER A 39 22.31 -16.06 40.85
N GLU A 40 21.74 -16.27 42.03
CA GLU A 40 20.28 -16.47 42.20
C GLU A 40 19.49 -15.19 41.86
N GLY A 41 20.01 -14.02 42.22
CA GLY A 41 19.43 -12.73 41.85
C GLY A 41 19.48 -12.48 40.35
N LEU A 42 20.61 -12.79 39.72
CA LEU A 42 20.79 -12.66 38.27
C LEU A 42 19.88 -13.63 37.50
N ALA A 43 19.76 -14.88 37.97
CA ALA A 43 18.83 -15.86 37.39
C ALA A 43 17.38 -15.37 37.45
N LYS A 44 16.93 -14.83 38.60
CA LYS A 44 15.59 -14.24 38.74
C LYS A 44 15.34 -13.04 37.83
N VAL A 45 16.38 -12.25 37.55
CA VAL A 45 16.29 -11.12 36.59
C VAL A 45 16.21 -11.63 35.15
N GLN A 46 16.97 -12.67 34.81
CA GLN A 46 16.93 -13.32 33.49
C GLN A 46 15.59 -14.05 33.24
N GLU A 47 15.03 -14.71 34.26
CA GLU A 47 13.69 -15.32 34.22
C GLU A 47 12.56 -14.29 34.13
N GLY A 48 12.84 -13.01 34.45
CA GLY A 48 11.84 -11.94 34.50
C GLY A 48 11.31 -11.45 33.16
N ALA A 49 11.87 -11.92 32.03
CA ALA A 49 11.41 -11.56 30.69
C ALA A 49 10.26 -12.45 30.21
N THR A 50 9.13 -12.43 30.93
CA THR A 50 7.89 -13.12 30.53
C THR A 50 6.84 -12.11 30.07
N ARG A 51 5.85 -12.59 29.29
CA ARG A 51 4.72 -11.77 28.79
C ARG A 51 3.94 -11.03 29.88
N GLU A 52 4.08 -11.43 31.15
CA GLU A 52 3.28 -10.96 32.27
C GLU A 52 3.89 -9.75 33.02
N LYS A 53 5.16 -9.40 32.74
CA LYS A 53 5.84 -8.26 33.41
C LYS A 53 6.24 -7.17 32.42
N ALA A 54 5.36 -6.19 32.24
CA ALA A 54 5.65 -4.99 31.44
C ALA A 54 6.81 -4.18 32.05
N GLY A 55 7.83 -3.85 31.24
CA GLY A 55 8.89 -2.88 31.60
C GLY A 55 10.32 -3.42 31.72
N ILE A 56 10.55 -4.75 31.72
CA ILE A 56 11.89 -5.34 31.65
C ILE A 56 12.08 -5.94 30.26
N VAL A 57 12.48 -5.13 29.29
CA VAL A 57 12.66 -5.59 27.90
C VAL A 57 14.15 -5.61 27.56
N GLN A 58 14.68 -6.81 27.33
CA GLN A 58 15.97 -7.01 26.68
C GLN A 58 15.83 -6.55 25.22
N PHE A 59 16.51 -5.47 24.86
CA PHE A 59 16.46 -4.88 23.53
C PHE A 59 16.99 -5.86 22.47
N GLY A 60 16.06 -6.53 21.76
CA GLY A 60 16.12 -6.99 20.37
C GLY A 60 17.19 -8.00 19.93
N THR A 61 16.74 -9.05 19.21
CA THR A 61 17.37 -9.63 17.98
C THR A 61 16.60 -10.86 17.48
N GLU A 62 15.66 -11.41 18.26
CA GLU A 62 14.80 -12.54 17.89
C GLU A 62 13.31 -12.19 17.86
N GLU A 63 12.56 -12.96 17.06
CA GLU A 63 11.12 -12.83 16.81
C GLU A 63 10.32 -12.75 18.13
N GLY A 64 9.62 -11.63 18.36
CA GLY A 64 8.77 -11.42 19.55
C GLY A 64 9.31 -10.49 20.64
N LYS A 65 10.37 -9.70 20.40
CA LYS A 65 10.87 -8.68 21.35
C LYS A 65 10.34 -7.27 21.05
N ALA A 66 10.04 -6.50 22.09
CA ALA A 66 9.10 -5.37 22.08
C ALA A 66 9.53 -4.05 21.36
N LEU A 67 10.59 -4.06 20.53
CA LEU A 67 11.01 -2.85 19.80
C LEU A 67 10.61 -2.80 18.33
N GLU A 68 9.90 -3.81 17.82
CA GLU A 68 9.54 -3.87 16.40
C GLU A 68 8.21 -3.18 16.09
N GLY A 69 7.23 -3.22 17.00
CA GLY A 69 5.89 -2.67 16.75
C GLY A 69 5.88 -1.18 16.45
N MET A 70 6.59 -0.36 17.25
CA MET A 70 6.65 1.10 17.04
C MET A 70 7.42 1.48 15.77
N MET A 71 8.53 0.80 15.46
CA MET A 71 9.31 1.11 14.26
C MET A 71 8.58 0.64 13.00
N LEU A 72 7.95 -0.53 13.03
CA LEU A 72 7.10 -1.05 11.97
C LEU A 72 5.89 -0.15 11.74
N ALA A 73 5.21 0.30 12.80
CA ALA A 73 4.11 1.25 12.70
C ALA A 73 4.54 2.56 12.03
N ARG A 74 5.72 3.09 12.37
CA ARG A 74 6.27 4.30 11.73
C ARG A 74 6.61 4.08 10.26
N LEU A 75 7.23 2.96 9.90
CA LEU A 75 7.48 2.60 8.50
C LEU A 75 6.18 2.50 7.69
N ALA A 76 5.12 2.01 8.32
CA ALA A 76 3.77 1.94 7.78
C ALA A 76 3.01 3.30 7.76
N GLY A 77 3.65 4.41 8.13
CA GLY A 77 3.03 5.74 8.18
C GLY A 77 1.94 5.87 9.26
N CYS A 78 2.07 5.11 10.35
CA CYS A 78 1.21 5.14 11.53
C CYS A 78 1.94 5.81 12.71
N VAL A 79 1.16 6.30 13.68
CA VAL A 79 1.67 7.02 14.87
C VAL A 79 2.42 6.05 15.81
N GLY A 80 1.90 4.84 15.96
CA GLY A 80 2.46 3.80 16.82
C GLY A 80 1.70 2.49 16.69
N TYR A 81 2.12 1.49 17.47
CA TYR A 81 1.44 0.20 17.58
C TYR A 81 0.50 0.23 18.79
N GLY A 82 -0.78 -0.05 18.56
CA GLY A 82 -1.85 0.03 19.57
C GLY A 82 -2.22 -1.31 20.20
N GLY A 83 -1.54 -2.41 19.84
CA GLY A 83 -1.87 -3.75 20.34
C GLY A 83 -2.76 -4.56 19.41
N ASP A 84 -3.50 -5.51 19.98
CA ASP A 84 -4.39 -6.37 19.20
C ASP A 84 -5.76 -5.71 19.02
N ILE A 85 -6.41 -5.91 17.87
CA ILE A 85 -7.77 -5.38 17.63
C ILE A 85 -8.75 -5.98 18.64
N GLN A 86 -8.57 -7.25 19.02
CA GLN A 86 -9.47 -7.96 19.93
C GLN A 86 -9.43 -7.45 21.39
N ASP A 87 -8.43 -6.67 21.75
CA ASP A 87 -8.33 -6.14 23.11
C ASP A 87 -9.42 -5.07 23.30
N GLU A 88 -10.13 -5.09 24.44
CA GLU A 88 -11.19 -4.11 24.69
C GLU A 88 -10.63 -2.69 24.86
N GLY A 89 -11.43 -1.68 24.48
CA GLY A 89 -11.10 -0.26 24.66
C GLY A 89 -10.86 0.50 23.37
N VAL A 90 -10.55 1.78 23.53
CA VAL A 90 -10.47 2.76 22.43
C VAL A 90 -9.32 2.43 21.48
N LYS A 91 -9.63 2.47 20.20
CA LYS A 91 -8.70 2.29 19.09
C LYS A 91 -8.38 3.68 18.53
N ASP A 92 -7.16 4.14 18.76
CA ASP A 92 -6.71 5.46 18.38
C ASP A 92 -6.52 5.57 16.86
N ILE A 93 -6.93 6.70 16.32
CA ILE A 93 -6.82 6.97 14.89
C ILE A 93 -5.34 7.01 14.47
N ASN A 94 -5.03 6.48 13.30
CA ASN A 94 -3.68 6.32 12.77
C ASN A 94 -2.72 5.43 13.60
N TYR A 95 -3.21 4.68 14.57
CA TYR A 95 -2.43 3.59 15.18
C TYR A 95 -2.57 2.30 14.39
N LEU A 96 -1.55 1.47 14.50
CA LEU A 96 -1.49 0.15 13.87
C LEU A 96 -1.91 -0.91 14.88
N TYR A 97 -2.83 -1.79 14.47
CA TYR A 97 -3.33 -2.88 15.30
C TYR A 97 -3.16 -4.22 14.59
N TYR A 98 -2.82 -5.26 15.35
CA TYR A 98 -2.74 -6.62 14.84
C TYR A 98 -4.09 -7.33 15.03
N ASP A 99 -4.61 -7.95 13.98
CA ASP A 99 -5.77 -8.83 14.08
C ASP A 99 -5.32 -10.27 14.24
N LYS A 100 -5.54 -10.87 15.42
CA LYS A 100 -5.15 -12.26 15.70
C LYS A 100 -5.85 -13.27 14.81
N ASN A 101 -7.06 -12.96 14.35
CA ASN A 101 -7.86 -13.88 13.54
C ASN A 101 -7.34 -13.98 12.11
N THR A 102 -7.08 -12.84 11.47
CA THR A 102 -6.59 -12.78 10.09
C THR A 102 -5.07 -12.79 9.98
N ARG A 103 -4.37 -12.59 11.11
CA ARG A 103 -2.91 -12.42 11.18
C ARG A 103 -2.39 -11.27 10.31
N LYS A 104 -3.17 -10.18 10.22
CA LYS A 104 -2.86 -9.00 9.43
C LYS A 104 -2.75 -7.76 10.30
N MET A 105 -1.99 -6.78 9.81
CA MET A 105 -1.88 -5.46 10.42
C MET A 105 -2.91 -4.51 9.79
N TYR A 106 -3.57 -3.73 10.63
CA TYR A 106 -4.58 -2.77 10.22
C TYR A 106 -4.29 -1.39 10.78
N LYS A 107 -4.36 -0.39 9.90
CA LYS A 107 -4.36 1.01 10.31
C LYS A 107 -5.77 1.40 10.73
N CYS A 108 -5.93 1.90 11.95
CA CYS A 108 -7.17 2.52 12.40
C CYS A 108 -7.37 3.86 11.66
N ILE A 109 -8.50 4.02 10.97
CA ILE A 109 -8.83 5.23 10.19
C ILE A 109 -9.88 6.11 10.86
N ASN A 110 -10.61 5.58 11.86
CA ASN A 110 -11.58 6.31 12.67
C ASN A 110 -11.49 5.84 14.13
N SER A 111 -11.54 6.75 15.11
CA SER A 111 -11.56 6.35 16.52
C SER A 111 -12.80 5.51 16.83
N ASN A 112 -12.63 4.35 17.46
CA ASN A 112 -13.70 3.37 17.69
C ASN A 112 -13.36 2.42 18.87
N ASN A 113 -14.24 1.47 19.17
CA ASN A 113 -14.01 0.41 20.18
C ASN A 113 -14.25 -1.00 19.60
N ASP A 114 -14.13 -1.17 18.28
CA ASP A 114 -14.40 -2.44 17.62
C ASP A 114 -13.33 -3.47 18.01
N THR A 115 -13.76 -4.69 18.30
CA THR A 115 -12.88 -5.85 18.58
C THR A 115 -12.63 -6.71 17.35
N SER A 116 -13.00 -6.20 16.17
CA SER A 116 -12.76 -6.83 14.87
C SER A 116 -12.43 -5.78 13.81
N ALA A 117 -11.78 -6.18 12.72
CA ALA A 117 -11.33 -5.29 11.66
C ALA A 117 -12.48 -4.83 10.73
N ASN A 118 -13.37 -3.99 11.25
CA ASN A 118 -14.45 -3.38 10.49
C ASN A 118 -13.89 -2.47 9.38
N VAL A 119 -14.32 -2.68 8.13
CA VAL A 119 -13.84 -1.94 6.95
C VAL A 119 -14.08 -0.42 7.02
N ASN A 120 -15.05 0.03 7.81
CA ASN A 120 -15.32 1.45 8.02
C ASN A 120 -14.31 2.12 8.96
N ASN A 121 -13.67 1.34 9.84
CA ASN A 121 -12.81 1.84 10.91
C ASN A 121 -11.35 1.41 10.76
N PHE A 122 -11.09 0.39 9.94
CA PHE A 122 -9.76 -0.19 9.75
C PHE A 122 -9.43 -0.39 8.27
N LYS A 123 -8.17 -0.13 7.91
CA LYS A 123 -7.61 -0.37 6.58
C LYS A 123 -6.46 -1.38 6.68
N PRO A 124 -6.53 -2.53 5.97
CA PRO A 124 -5.44 -3.50 6.00
C PRO A 124 -4.18 -2.95 5.35
N LEU A 125 -3.03 -3.28 5.93
CA LEU A 125 -1.71 -3.03 5.39
C LEU A 125 -1.08 -4.35 4.93
N ASP A 126 -1.68 -4.98 3.92
CA ASP A 126 -1.15 -6.20 3.34
C ASP A 126 -0.66 -5.99 1.91
N ASN A 127 0.46 -6.63 1.58
CA ASN A 127 1.13 -6.48 0.29
C ASN A 127 0.29 -7.01 -0.87
N ASN A 128 -0.61 -7.98 -0.63
CA ASN A 128 -1.51 -8.49 -1.68
C ASN A 128 -2.54 -7.43 -2.06
N SER A 129 -3.23 -6.82 -1.07
CA SER A 129 -4.14 -5.70 -1.30
C SER A 129 -3.46 -4.49 -1.96
N LEU A 130 -2.19 -4.23 -1.64
CA LEU A 130 -1.40 -3.20 -2.31
C LEU A 130 -1.08 -3.59 -3.76
N SER A 131 -0.63 -4.83 -3.98
CA SER A 131 -0.32 -5.37 -5.31
C SER A 131 -1.53 -5.29 -6.23
N ASP A 132 -2.73 -5.64 -5.76
CA ASP A 132 -3.95 -5.57 -6.57
C ASP A 132 -4.26 -4.13 -7.01
N LYS A 133 -4.05 -3.15 -6.12
CA LYS A 133 -4.25 -1.72 -6.43
C LYS A 133 -3.17 -1.16 -7.37
N ILE A 134 -1.94 -1.65 -7.28
CA ILE A 134 -0.86 -1.26 -8.20
C ILE A 134 -1.10 -1.90 -9.57
N ASN A 135 -1.49 -3.17 -9.60
CA ASN A 135 -1.79 -3.91 -10.83
C ASN A 135 -2.96 -3.29 -11.59
N SER A 136 -3.96 -2.75 -10.90
CA SER A 136 -5.05 -2.01 -11.55
C SER A 136 -4.60 -0.66 -12.15
N LEU A 137 -3.53 -0.05 -11.64
CA LEU A 137 -2.89 1.12 -12.24
C LEU A 137 -1.94 0.75 -13.39
N SER A 138 -1.37 -0.46 -13.38
CA SER A 138 -0.40 -0.92 -14.39
C SER A 138 -1.03 -1.61 -15.60
N TYR A 139 -2.36 -1.81 -15.62
CA TYR A 139 -3.03 -2.43 -16.76
C TYR A 139 -2.79 -1.60 -18.02
N PHE A 140 -2.09 -2.16 -19.01
CA PHE A 140 -1.87 -1.52 -20.29
C PHE A 140 -2.30 -2.46 -21.42
N LYS A 141 -3.21 -1.98 -22.27
CA LYS A 141 -3.59 -2.66 -23.51
C LYS A 141 -3.63 -1.64 -24.65
N PHE A 142 -2.99 -1.99 -25.76
CA PHE A 142 -2.99 -1.22 -26.99
C PHE A 142 -3.39 -2.12 -28.16
N GLU A 143 -4.30 -1.63 -28.99
CA GLU A 143 -4.75 -2.33 -30.19
C GLU A 143 -5.09 -1.31 -31.29
N VAL A 144 -4.68 -1.59 -32.52
CA VAL A 144 -5.17 -0.84 -33.69
C VAL A 144 -6.24 -1.69 -34.36
N VAL A 145 -7.44 -1.15 -34.46
CA VAL A 145 -8.59 -1.83 -35.06
C VAL A 145 -9.08 -1.08 -36.29
N THR A 146 -9.43 -1.82 -37.33
CA THR A 146 -10.12 -1.27 -38.50
C THR A 146 -11.61 -1.56 -38.33
N ILE A 147 -12.42 -0.50 -38.27
CA ILE A 147 -13.86 -0.60 -38.04
C ILE A 147 -14.59 0.00 -39.24
N THR A 148 -15.60 -0.72 -39.73
CA THR A 148 -16.55 -0.22 -40.73
C THR A 148 -17.73 0.46 -40.03
N SER A 149 -18.10 1.65 -40.48
CA SER A 149 -19.20 2.44 -39.93
C SER A 149 -20.56 1.97 -40.39
N ASN A 150 -21.62 2.47 -39.74
CA ASN A 150 -23.00 2.34 -40.19
C ASN A 150 -23.29 2.96 -41.58
N LYS A 151 -22.34 3.71 -42.14
CA LYS A 151 -22.43 4.38 -43.46
C LYS A 151 -21.46 3.78 -44.49
N ASN A 152 -20.94 2.58 -44.24
CA ASN A 152 -19.98 1.86 -45.10
C ASN A 152 -18.67 2.62 -45.37
N THR A 153 -18.24 3.47 -44.45
CA THR A 153 -16.88 4.03 -44.44
C THR A 153 -16.00 3.23 -43.50
N THR A 154 -14.69 3.22 -43.73
CA THR A 154 -13.73 2.47 -42.91
C THR A 154 -12.77 3.43 -42.23
N GLY A 155 -12.50 3.20 -40.94
CA GLY A 155 -11.55 3.97 -40.14
C GLY A 155 -10.62 3.07 -39.35
N GLY A 156 -9.34 3.45 -39.27
CA GLY A 156 -8.36 2.85 -38.35
C GLY A 156 -8.33 3.61 -37.03
N PHE A 157 -8.50 2.89 -35.91
CA PHE A 157 -8.54 3.46 -34.57
C PHE A 157 -7.50 2.78 -33.68
N GLY A 158 -6.61 3.57 -33.10
CA GLY A 158 -5.74 3.14 -32.01
C GLY A 158 -6.48 3.25 -30.69
N LEU A 159 -6.68 2.12 -30.02
CA LEU A 159 -7.36 2.00 -28.73
C LEU A 159 -6.31 1.75 -27.65
N ILE A 160 -6.25 2.62 -26.65
CA ILE A 160 -5.35 2.50 -25.50
C ILE A 160 -6.18 2.44 -24.23
N ALA A 161 -5.94 1.41 -23.42
CA ALA A 161 -6.38 1.34 -22.04
C ALA A 161 -5.16 1.33 -21.13
N CYS A 162 -5.06 2.32 -20.22
CA CYS A 162 -3.99 2.44 -19.24
C CYS A 162 -4.61 2.67 -17.86
N GLY A 163 -4.70 1.62 -17.04
CA GLY A 163 -5.50 1.60 -15.83
C GLY A 163 -6.94 1.99 -16.11
N ASN A 164 -7.40 3.09 -15.50
CA ASN A 164 -8.73 3.67 -15.76
C ASN A 164 -8.75 4.64 -16.96
N LEU A 165 -7.60 5.04 -17.50
CA LEU A 165 -7.55 5.91 -18.67
C LEU A 165 -7.93 5.13 -19.94
N ARG A 166 -8.71 5.76 -20.81
CA ARG A 166 -9.09 5.24 -22.12
C ARG A 166 -8.81 6.32 -23.15
N MET A 167 -8.12 5.96 -24.22
CA MET A 167 -7.85 6.87 -25.33
C MET A 167 -8.16 6.16 -26.64
N ILE A 168 -8.83 6.90 -27.52
CA ILE A 168 -8.96 6.54 -28.93
C ILE A 168 -8.23 7.62 -29.71
N TYR A 169 -7.33 7.23 -30.61
CA TYR A 169 -6.75 8.13 -31.59
C TYR A 169 -6.93 7.57 -32.99
N PHE A 170 -6.97 8.43 -33.99
CA PHE A 170 -7.19 8.06 -35.37
C PHE A 170 -6.64 9.14 -36.31
N SER A 171 -6.23 8.71 -37.50
CA SER A 171 -5.64 9.60 -38.51
C SER A 171 -6.27 9.34 -39.87
N ASN A 172 -6.68 10.42 -40.54
CA ASN A 172 -7.28 10.42 -41.87
C ASN A 172 -8.39 9.36 -42.05
N ILE A 173 -9.28 9.23 -41.06
CA ILE A 173 -10.43 8.32 -41.17
C ILE A 173 -11.51 8.93 -42.05
N ILE A 174 -12.18 8.09 -42.83
CA ILE A 174 -13.23 8.52 -43.74
C ILE A 174 -14.57 8.54 -42.99
N ILE A 175 -15.17 9.73 -42.91
CA ILE A 175 -16.48 9.98 -42.32
C ILE A 175 -17.44 10.38 -43.44
N LYS A 176 -18.69 9.93 -43.37
CA LYS A 176 -19.70 10.36 -44.34
C LYS A 176 -20.02 11.84 -44.11
N ASN A 177 -20.09 12.64 -45.18
CA ASN A 177 -20.53 14.02 -45.09
C ASN A 177 -22.06 14.09 -44.92
N ASP A 178 -22.52 13.74 -43.72
CA ASP A 178 -23.92 13.55 -43.33
C ASP A 178 -24.06 13.86 -41.84
N TYR A 179 -25.28 13.87 -41.31
CA TYR A 179 -25.56 14.23 -39.91
C TYR A 179 -24.75 13.39 -38.91
N GLU A 180 -24.67 12.07 -39.10
CA GLU A 180 -23.99 11.17 -38.16
C GLU A 180 -23.31 9.99 -38.88
N THR A 181 -22.09 9.66 -38.43
CA THR A 181 -21.40 8.40 -38.72
C THR A 181 -21.01 7.73 -37.41
N THR A 182 -21.27 6.42 -37.27
CA THR A 182 -20.98 5.67 -36.03
C THR A 182 -20.10 4.45 -36.29
N PHE A 183 -19.18 4.20 -35.37
CA PHE A 183 -18.29 3.04 -35.36
C PHE A 183 -18.50 2.25 -34.07
N ARG A 184 -18.70 0.94 -34.20
CA ARG A 184 -18.88 0.05 -33.04
C ARG A 184 -17.53 -0.33 -32.44
N LEU A 185 -17.31 0.09 -31.20
CA LEU A 185 -16.07 -0.17 -30.45
C LEU A 185 -16.04 -1.62 -29.91
N PRO A 186 -14.83 -2.20 -29.73
CA PRO A 186 -14.69 -3.52 -29.12
C PRO A 186 -15.20 -3.59 -27.68
N ASP A 187 -15.80 -4.72 -27.32
CA ASP A 187 -16.38 -4.93 -25.98
C ASP A 187 -15.37 -4.73 -24.84
N TRP A 188 -14.13 -5.17 -25.04
CA TRP A 188 -13.07 -5.02 -24.04
C TRP A 188 -12.75 -3.56 -23.74
N PHE A 189 -12.85 -2.69 -24.75
CA PHE A 189 -12.53 -1.27 -24.59
C PHE A 189 -13.63 -0.57 -23.81
N CYS A 190 -14.90 -0.91 -24.07
CA CYS A 190 -16.09 -0.25 -23.53
C CYS A 190 -16.41 -0.57 -22.06
N GLN A 191 -15.65 -1.44 -21.38
CA GLN A 191 -15.94 -1.82 -19.99
C GLN A 191 -15.76 -0.62 -19.04
N GLY A 192 -16.82 -0.27 -18.31
CA GLY A 192 -16.84 0.81 -17.31
C GLY A 192 -16.71 2.22 -17.88
N LEU A 193 -16.77 2.41 -19.20
CA LEU A 193 -16.51 3.71 -19.81
C LEU A 193 -17.47 4.80 -19.32
N LYS A 194 -16.94 6.01 -19.18
CA LYS A 194 -17.74 7.22 -19.11
C LYS A 194 -17.91 7.83 -20.49
N GLY A 195 -19.13 8.27 -20.78
CA GLY A 195 -19.43 9.03 -21.99
C GLY A 195 -18.71 10.37 -21.94
N VAL A 196 -18.13 10.76 -23.05
CA VAL A 196 -17.46 12.05 -23.23
C VAL A 196 -17.67 12.52 -24.66
N THR A 197 -17.67 13.82 -24.87
CA THR A 197 -17.65 14.46 -26.18
C THR A 197 -16.30 15.11 -26.43
N GLY A 198 -15.93 15.25 -27.69
CA GLY A 198 -14.68 15.85 -28.14
C GLY A 198 -14.82 16.41 -29.54
N SER A 199 -13.70 16.79 -30.15
CA SER A 199 -13.67 17.31 -31.50
C SER A 199 -12.51 16.73 -32.31
N CYS A 200 -12.71 16.61 -33.61
CA CYS A 200 -11.64 16.34 -34.56
C CYS A 200 -11.67 17.36 -35.67
N VAL A 201 -10.52 17.48 -36.31
CA VAL A 201 -10.28 18.41 -37.40
C VAL A 201 -9.84 17.64 -38.64
N ASN A 202 -9.86 18.32 -39.77
CA ASN A 202 -9.39 17.80 -41.03
C ASN A 202 -8.01 17.13 -40.89
N GLY A 203 -7.88 15.96 -41.50
CA GLY A 203 -6.62 15.24 -41.63
C GLY A 203 -5.63 15.93 -42.58
N SER A 204 -4.35 15.60 -42.47
CA SER A 204 -3.29 16.18 -43.33
C SER A 204 -3.43 15.80 -44.81
N GLY A 205 -4.24 14.78 -45.14
CA GLY A 205 -4.59 14.38 -46.51
C GLY A 205 -5.93 14.96 -47.02
N GLY A 206 -6.71 15.61 -46.16
CA GLY A 206 -8.10 15.95 -46.44
C GLY A 206 -8.36 17.38 -46.89
N GLN A 207 -9.60 17.63 -47.31
CA GLN A 207 -10.09 18.92 -47.79
C GLN A 207 -10.18 19.91 -46.60
N GLY A 208 -9.48 21.04 -46.71
CA GLY A 208 -9.36 22.04 -45.64
C GLY A 208 -10.70 22.46 -45.03
N GLY A 209 -10.72 22.72 -43.72
CA GLY A 209 -11.84 23.36 -43.02
C GLY A 209 -12.89 22.41 -42.42
N GLY A 210 -12.77 21.09 -42.59
CA GLY A 210 -13.65 20.14 -41.91
C GLY A 210 -13.41 20.11 -40.39
N THR A 211 -14.50 20.21 -39.62
CA THR A 211 -14.52 19.92 -38.18
C THR A 211 -15.69 18.98 -37.87
N ALA A 212 -15.54 18.15 -36.85
CA ALA A 212 -16.62 17.31 -36.36
C ALA A 212 -16.63 17.27 -34.83
N GLU A 213 -17.82 17.28 -34.24
CA GLU A 213 -18.01 16.80 -32.88
C GLU A 213 -17.90 15.27 -32.90
N MET A 214 -17.30 14.71 -31.86
CA MET A 214 -17.35 13.26 -31.63
C MET A 214 -17.84 12.96 -30.22
N GLY A 215 -18.43 11.78 -30.03
CA GLY A 215 -18.92 11.36 -28.73
C GLY A 215 -18.87 9.86 -28.53
N ILE A 216 -18.66 9.44 -27.29
CA ILE A 216 -18.76 8.03 -26.90
C ILE A 216 -20.14 7.75 -26.32
N ASP A 217 -20.90 6.90 -27.01
CA ASP A 217 -22.13 6.29 -26.52
C ASP A 217 -21.80 4.96 -25.84
N VAL A 218 -21.74 5.00 -24.52
CA VAL A 218 -21.38 3.85 -23.68
C VAL A 218 -22.43 2.73 -23.78
N THR A 219 -23.71 3.09 -23.82
CA THR A 219 -24.82 2.14 -23.85
C THR A 219 -24.77 1.27 -25.10
N ASN A 220 -24.52 1.89 -26.25
CA ASN A 220 -24.50 1.20 -27.54
C ASN A 220 -23.09 0.79 -27.99
N LYS A 221 -22.05 1.16 -27.22
CA LYS A 221 -20.63 0.92 -27.53
C LYS A 221 -20.22 1.58 -28.85
N LEU A 222 -20.67 2.80 -29.09
CA LEU A 222 -20.43 3.52 -30.34
C LEU A 222 -19.51 4.72 -30.12
N LEU A 223 -18.58 4.91 -31.05
CA LEU A 223 -17.95 6.20 -31.30
C LEU A 223 -18.73 6.91 -32.41
N LYS A 224 -19.29 8.06 -32.10
CA LYS A 224 -20.14 8.86 -33.00
C LYS A 224 -19.38 10.07 -33.50
N PHE A 225 -19.63 10.45 -34.74
CA PHE A 225 -19.09 11.63 -35.40
C PHE A 225 -20.24 12.44 -35.99
N TYR A 226 -20.25 13.73 -35.71
CA TYR A 226 -21.18 14.74 -36.24
C TYR A 226 -20.38 15.80 -36.99
N PRO A 227 -20.04 15.56 -38.26
CA PRO A 227 -19.28 16.53 -39.04
C PRO A 227 -20.11 17.75 -39.42
N THR A 228 -19.47 18.91 -39.44
CA THR A 228 -20.03 20.07 -40.16
C THR A 228 -20.08 19.73 -41.64
N THR A 229 -21.25 19.84 -42.25
CA THR A 229 -21.40 19.47 -43.66
C THR A 229 -20.67 20.44 -44.57
N VAL A 230 -19.89 19.91 -45.52
CA VAL A 230 -19.13 20.72 -46.49
C VAL A 230 -19.71 20.54 -47.88
N SER A 231 -20.17 21.64 -48.50
CA SER A 231 -20.76 21.58 -49.85
C SER A 231 -19.77 21.02 -50.88
N GLY A 232 -20.25 20.18 -51.79
CA GLY A 232 -19.45 19.57 -52.85
C GLY A 232 -18.73 18.28 -52.48
N PHE A 233 -18.84 17.80 -51.24
CA PHE A 233 -18.19 16.57 -50.78
C PHE A 233 -19.18 15.49 -50.36
N THR A 234 -18.83 14.23 -50.61
CA THR A 234 -19.63 13.07 -50.18
C THR A 234 -19.10 12.41 -48.91
N THR A 235 -17.83 12.67 -48.59
CA THR A 235 -17.06 12.13 -47.46
C THR A 235 -16.04 13.16 -47.02
N LEU A 236 -15.64 13.09 -45.75
CA LEU A 236 -14.65 13.96 -45.11
C LEU A 236 -13.60 13.11 -44.43
N GLU A 237 -12.38 13.63 -44.31
CA GLU A 237 -11.28 12.97 -43.62
C GLU A 237 -10.99 13.66 -42.29
N PHE A 238 -10.93 12.89 -41.21
CA PHE A 238 -10.69 13.43 -39.89
C PHE A 238 -9.51 12.78 -39.19
N THR A 239 -8.78 13.59 -38.43
CA THR A 239 -7.72 13.16 -37.51
C THR A 239 -8.04 13.72 -36.14
N GLY A 240 -7.81 12.93 -35.10
CA GLY A 240 -8.08 13.38 -33.74
C GLY A 240 -7.88 12.31 -32.70
N GLN A 241 -8.23 12.69 -31.47
CA GLN A 241 -8.19 11.82 -30.32
C GLN A 241 -9.33 12.17 -29.36
N ILE A 242 -9.82 11.18 -28.63
CA ILE A 242 -10.77 11.34 -27.53
C ILE A 242 -10.27 10.54 -26.34
N ILE A 243 -10.32 11.16 -25.17
CA ILE A 243 -9.83 10.59 -23.92
C ILE A 243 -11.00 10.55 -22.94
N THR A 244 -11.18 9.39 -22.30
CA THR A 244 -12.17 9.19 -21.23
C THR A 244 -11.58 8.34 -20.12
N VAL A 245 -12.37 8.05 -19.10
CA VAL A 245 -12.05 7.14 -18.02
C VAL A 245 -13.02 5.97 -17.98
N ALA A 246 -12.58 4.86 -17.40
CA ALA A 246 -13.38 3.72 -17.02
C ALA A 246 -13.45 3.62 -15.48
N VAL A 247 -14.65 3.43 -14.93
CA VAL A 247 -14.89 3.26 -13.49
C VAL A 247 -15.89 2.14 -13.21
#